data_AF-A0A535FD05-F1
#
_entry.id   AF-A0A535FD05-F1
#
_cell.length_a   1.000
_cell.length_b   1.000
_cell.length_c   1.000
_cell.angle_alpha   90.00
_cell.angle_beta   90.00
_cell.angle_gamma   90.00
#
_symmetry.space_group_name_H-M   'P 1'
#
loop_
_entity.id
_entity.type
_entity.pdbx_description
1 polymer ?
#
loop_
_entity_poly.entity_id
_entity_poly.type
_entity_poly.pdbx_seq_one_letter_code
_entity_poly.pdbx_strand_id
1 'polypeptide(L)'
;MQEHGYYGPGSATWKIASETVITLGGTRAVLMQIAHPLIAMGVSEHSSYMTDPFARTEHTFVLGQLLTFGSVATARDAARTINRLHTHVHGKLNDSAGAYSSGTLYRARDPELLLWVHATLI
;
A
#
# COMPACT_ATOMS: atom_id res chain seq x y z
N MET A 1 13.38 -26.76 8.59
CA MET A 1 11.99 -26.32 8.36
C MET A 1 12.07 -24.82 8.07
N GLN A 2 11.51 -24.34 6.96
CA GLN A 2 11.57 -22.92 6.65
C GLN A 2 10.70 -22.16 7.67
N GLU A 3 11.26 -21.17 8.36
CA GLU A 3 10.51 -20.37 9.33
C GLU A 3 9.57 -19.43 8.57
N HIS A 4 8.29 -19.79 8.50
CA HIS A 4 7.25 -18.95 7.93
C HIS A 4 6.94 -17.78 8.88
N GLY A 5 6.62 -16.61 8.34
CA GLY A 5 6.22 -15.44 9.11
C GLY A 5 4.77 -15.52 9.61
N TYR A 6 4.08 -14.38 9.56
CA TYR A 6 2.67 -14.29 9.96
C TYR A 6 1.73 -15.12 9.07
N TYR A 7 2.15 -15.41 7.85
CA TYR A 7 1.45 -16.26 6.90
C TYR A 7 2.34 -17.43 6.51
N GLY A 8 1.72 -18.59 6.30
CA GLY A 8 2.38 -19.78 5.78
C GLY A 8 1.57 -20.39 4.63
N PRO A 9 2.08 -21.45 3.96
CA PRO A 9 1.46 -22.06 2.79
C PRO A 9 0.01 -22.52 2.96
N GLY A 10 -0.44 -22.75 4.20
CA GLY A 10 -1.83 -23.08 4.50
C GLY A 10 -2.81 -21.90 4.44
N SER A 11 -2.34 -20.66 4.52
CA SER A 11 -3.17 -19.45 4.59
C SER A 11 -3.68 -19.00 3.22
N ALA A 12 -4.85 -18.35 3.19
CA ALA A 12 -5.39 -17.77 1.96
C ALA A 12 -4.48 -16.66 1.41
N THR A 13 -3.96 -15.80 2.28
CA THR A 13 -3.02 -14.72 1.92
C THR A 13 -1.81 -15.26 1.18
N TRP A 14 -1.15 -16.31 1.70
CA TRP A 14 0.01 -16.91 1.04
C TRP A 14 -0.35 -17.48 -0.33
N LYS A 15 -1.43 -18.25 -0.41
CA LYS A 15 -1.86 -18.92 -1.65
C LYS A 15 -2.17 -17.90 -2.74
N ILE A 16 -3.02 -16.92 -2.44
CA ILE A 16 -3.43 -15.87 -3.40
C ILE A 16 -2.23 -15.06 -3.85
N ALA A 17 -1.42 -14.56 -2.90
CA ALA A 17 -0.26 -13.73 -3.25
C ALA A 17 0.84 -14.48 -4.02
N SER A 18 0.86 -15.82 -3.97
CA SER A 18 1.80 -16.65 -4.73
C SER A 18 1.41 -16.77 -6.21
N GLU A 19 0.19 -16.40 -6.58
CA GLU A 19 -0.29 -16.47 -7.96
C GLU A 19 0.27 -15.30 -8.78
N THR A 20 1.01 -15.62 -9.85
CA THR A 20 1.62 -14.60 -10.75
C THR A 20 0.59 -13.61 -11.31
N VAL A 21 -0.67 -14.05 -11.48
CA VAL A 21 -1.76 -13.19 -11.97
C VAL A 21 -2.04 -12.00 -11.04
N ILE A 22 -1.81 -12.14 -9.73
CA ILE A 22 -1.98 -11.04 -8.77
C ILE A 22 -0.97 -9.93 -9.05
N THR A 23 0.27 -10.27 -9.42
CA THR A 23 1.29 -9.29 -9.81
C THR A 23 0.87 -8.49 -11.05
N LEU A 24 0.20 -9.13 -12.02
CA LEU A 24 -0.35 -8.45 -13.20
C LEU A 24 -1.49 -7.47 -12.83
N GLY A 25 -2.16 -7.69 -11.70
CA GLY A 25 -3.19 -6.81 -11.15
C GLY A 25 -2.66 -5.49 -10.59
N GLY A 26 -1.34 -5.33 -10.44
CA GLY A 26 -0.73 -4.15 -9.81
C GLY A 26 -1.14 -2.82 -10.46
N THR A 27 -1.15 -2.73 -11.80
CA THR A 27 -1.55 -1.50 -12.51
C THR A 27 -3.02 -1.15 -12.26
N ARG A 28 -3.92 -2.15 -12.26
CA ARG A 28 -5.33 -1.97 -11.90
C ARG A 28 -5.46 -1.46 -10.47
N ALA A 29 -4.72 -2.08 -9.54
CA ALA A 29 -4.75 -1.69 -8.13
C ALA A 29 -4.35 -0.22 -7.96
N VAL A 30 -3.27 0.23 -8.61
CA VAL A 30 -2.84 1.65 -8.55
C VAL A 30 -3.93 2.59 -9.06
N LEU A 31 -4.57 2.29 -10.19
CA LEU A 31 -5.65 3.11 -10.73
C LEU A 31 -6.85 3.21 -9.77
N MET A 32 -7.24 2.09 -9.15
CA MET A 32 -8.32 2.09 -8.17
C MET A 32 -7.92 2.78 -6.85
N GLN A 33 -6.67 2.67 -6.43
CA GLN A 33 -6.17 3.34 -5.22
C GLN A 33 -6.26 4.86 -5.38
N ILE A 34 -5.79 5.40 -6.51
CA ILE A 34 -5.84 6.84 -6.80
C ILE A 34 -7.22 7.32 -7.24
N ALA A 35 -8.21 6.43 -7.40
CA ALA A 35 -9.60 6.85 -7.58
C ALA A 35 -10.20 7.43 -6.28
N HIS A 36 -9.59 7.19 -5.12
CA HIS A 36 -9.97 7.82 -3.87
C HIS A 36 -9.27 9.19 -3.71
N PRO A 37 -10.00 10.32 -3.62
CA PRO A 37 -9.39 11.67 -3.65
C PRO A 37 -8.31 11.91 -2.61
N LEU A 38 -8.52 11.44 -1.38
CA LEU A 38 -7.54 11.61 -0.29
C LEU A 38 -6.25 10.79 -0.52
N ILE A 39 -6.35 9.62 -1.17
CA ILE A 39 -5.19 8.79 -1.51
C ILE A 39 -4.46 9.43 -2.68
N ALA A 40 -5.18 9.89 -3.71
CA ALA A 40 -4.60 10.59 -4.85
C ALA A 40 -3.78 11.80 -4.40
N MET A 41 -4.33 12.62 -3.49
CA MET A 41 -3.63 13.77 -2.92
C MET A 41 -2.39 13.35 -2.13
N GLY A 42 -2.50 12.32 -1.29
CA GLY A 42 -1.35 11.79 -0.53
C GLY A 42 -0.24 11.25 -1.44
N VAL A 43 -0.58 10.60 -2.55
CA VAL A 43 0.39 10.12 -3.55
C VAL A 43 1.02 11.30 -4.28
N SER A 44 0.23 12.27 -4.72
CA SER A 44 0.72 13.46 -5.43
C SER A 44 1.75 14.24 -4.61
N GLU A 45 1.46 14.47 -3.33
CA GLU A 45 2.28 15.35 -2.48
C GLU A 45 3.48 14.63 -1.84
N HIS A 46 3.41 13.32 -1.64
CA HIS A 46 4.39 12.60 -0.81
C HIS A 46 5.08 11.40 -1.48
N SER A 47 4.73 11.06 -2.73
CA SER A 47 5.30 9.90 -3.41
C SER A 47 6.27 10.32 -4.51
N SER A 48 7.39 9.61 -4.62
CA SER A 48 8.29 9.69 -5.77
C SER A 48 7.71 9.03 -7.04
N TYR A 49 6.44 8.59 -7.04
CA TYR A 49 5.85 7.83 -8.15
C TYR A 49 5.91 8.58 -9.49
N MET A 50 5.76 9.91 -9.48
CA MET A 50 5.82 10.72 -10.71
C MET A 50 7.25 10.98 -11.20
N THR A 51 8.25 10.94 -10.31
CA THR A 51 9.65 11.22 -10.63
C THR A 51 10.47 9.96 -10.87
N ASP A 52 10.12 8.85 -10.20
CA ASP A 52 10.76 7.54 -10.29
C ASP A 52 9.72 6.42 -10.03
N PRO A 53 8.86 6.12 -11.02
CA PRO A 53 7.80 5.13 -10.87
C PRO A 53 8.34 3.71 -10.70
N PHE A 54 9.47 3.38 -11.33
CA PHE A 54 10.03 2.03 -11.29
C PHE A 54 10.60 1.70 -9.91
N ALA A 55 11.48 2.54 -9.36
CA ALA A 55 12.03 2.29 -8.03
C ALA A 55 10.94 2.36 -6.95
N ARG A 56 9.97 3.27 -7.09
CA ARG A 56 8.83 3.37 -6.16
C ARG A 56 7.98 2.10 -6.16
N THR A 57 7.75 1.52 -7.33
CA THR A 57 6.98 0.28 -7.50
C THR A 57 7.76 -0.91 -6.94
N GLU A 58 9.04 -1.04 -7.27
CA GLU A 58 9.91 -2.10 -6.75
C GLU A 58 9.95 -2.09 -5.22
N HIS A 59 10.17 -0.93 -4.59
CA HIS A 59 10.20 -0.81 -3.14
C HIS A 59 8.87 -1.22 -2.49
N THR A 60 7.74 -0.86 -3.11
CA THR A 60 6.40 -1.27 -2.64
C THR A 60 6.23 -2.79 -2.73
N PHE A 61 6.63 -3.37 -3.87
CA PHE A 61 6.53 -4.79 -4.12
C PHE A 61 7.37 -5.61 -3.14
N VAL A 62 8.64 -5.23 -2.95
CA VAL A 62 9.55 -5.90 -1.99
C VAL A 62 8.97 -5.87 -0.58
N LEU A 63 8.54 -4.71 -0.09
CA LEU A 63 7.95 -4.61 1.25
C LEU A 63 6.68 -5.46 1.39
N GLY A 64 5.83 -5.51 0.36
CA GLY A 64 4.64 -6.37 0.32
C GLY A 64 4.98 -7.86 0.35
N GLN A 65 6.01 -8.28 -0.39
CA GLN A 65 6.52 -9.65 -0.33
C GLN A 65 7.07 -10.00 1.04
N LEU A 66 7.82 -9.10 1.68
CA LEU A 66 8.36 -9.34 3.02
C LEU A 66 7.26 -9.48 4.09
N LEU A 67 6.17 -8.72 3.97
CA LEU A 67 5.00 -8.88 4.84
C LEU A 67 4.29 -10.23 4.66
N THR A 68 4.30 -10.76 3.44
CA THR A 68 3.53 -11.96 3.06
C THR A 68 4.34 -13.25 3.24
N PHE A 69 5.58 -13.26 2.77
CA PHE A 69 6.42 -14.46 2.62
C PHE A 69 7.65 -14.46 3.52
N GLY A 70 8.01 -13.31 4.11
CA GLY A 70 9.16 -13.20 5.01
C GLY A 70 8.95 -13.93 6.33
N SER A 71 10.03 -14.10 7.10
CA SER A 71 9.94 -14.55 8.51
C SER A 71 9.25 -13.48 9.37
N VAL A 72 8.90 -13.82 10.62
CA VAL A 72 8.30 -12.85 11.55
C VAL A 72 9.20 -11.63 11.75
N ALA A 73 10.52 -11.82 11.79
CA ALA A 73 11.47 -10.72 11.93
C ALA A 73 11.42 -9.78 10.72
N THR A 74 11.55 -10.32 9.50
CA THR A 74 11.56 -9.50 8.28
C THR A 74 10.21 -8.84 8.02
N ALA A 75 9.09 -9.52 8.29
CA ALA A 75 7.76 -8.93 8.19
C ALA A 75 7.58 -7.76 9.18
N ARG A 76 8.09 -7.88 10.42
CA ARG A 76 8.09 -6.78 11.39
C ARG A 76 8.94 -5.60 10.93
N ASP A 77 10.10 -5.84 10.32
CA ASP A 77 10.96 -4.78 9.78
C ASP A 77 10.32 -4.05 8.60
N ALA A 78 9.69 -4.79 7.69
CA ALA A 78 8.91 -4.22 6.61
C ALA A 78 7.76 -3.35 7.15
N ALA A 79 6.98 -3.88 8.11
CA ALA A 79 5.90 -3.14 8.75
C ALA A 79 6.40 -1.87 9.46
N ARG A 80 7.52 -1.93 10.18
CA ARG A 80 8.14 -0.75 10.81
C ARG A 80 8.53 0.31 9.78
N THR A 81 9.13 -0.13 8.68
CA THR A 81 9.55 0.75 7.59
C THR A 81 8.35 1.45 6.93
N ILE A 82 7.32 0.70 6.56
CA ILE A 82 6.07 1.26 6.02
C ILE A 82 5.46 2.26 7.00
N ASN A 83 5.31 1.86 8.27
CA ASN A 83 4.70 2.72 9.29
C ASN A 83 5.47 4.02 9.51
N ARG A 84 6.81 3.99 9.50
CA ARG A 84 7.67 5.17 9.61
C ARG A 84 7.55 6.08 8.38
N LEU A 85 7.41 5.53 7.18
CA LEU A 85 7.16 6.35 6.00
C LEU A 85 5.79 7.00 6.08
N HIS A 86 4.75 6.23 6.44
CA HIS A 86 3.37 6.71 6.54
C HIS A 86 3.14 7.74 7.66
N THR A 87 4.05 7.91 8.63
CA THR A 87 3.92 9.02 9.61
C THR A 87 4.07 10.40 8.97
N HIS A 88 4.74 10.48 7.82
CA HIS A 88 5.00 11.74 7.11
C HIS A 88 3.99 12.01 5.98
N VAL A 89 3.06 11.08 5.73
CA VAL A 89 2.07 11.19 4.65
C VAL A 89 0.75 11.63 5.26
N HIS A 90 0.57 12.94 5.35
CA HIS A 90 -0.64 13.58 5.84
C HIS A 90 -0.77 14.98 5.27
N GLY A 91 -2.00 15.45 5.11
CA GLY A 91 -2.25 16.77 4.57
C GLY A 91 -3.72 17.09 4.53
N LYS A 92 -4.09 17.97 3.60
CA LYS A 92 -5.47 18.35 3.32
C LYS A 92 -5.72 18.37 1.82
N LEU A 93 -6.96 18.14 1.43
CA LEU A 93 -7.38 18.23 0.03
C LEU A 93 -7.42 19.70 -0.41
N ASN A 94 -6.85 20.02 -1.57
CA ASN A 94 -6.81 21.40 -2.08
C ASN A 94 -8.18 21.84 -2.64
N ASP A 95 -8.81 21.00 -3.45
CA ASP A 95 -10.10 21.26 -4.08
C ASP A 95 -11.13 20.20 -3.70
N SER A 96 -12.42 20.52 -3.75
CA SER A 96 -13.46 19.52 -3.52
C SER A 96 -13.43 18.43 -4.60
N ALA A 97 -13.52 17.17 -4.21
CA ALA A 97 -13.50 16.03 -5.13
C ALA A 97 -14.31 14.84 -4.58
N GLY A 98 -15.18 14.28 -5.42
CA GLY A 98 -16.10 13.22 -5.01
C GLY A 98 -16.98 13.67 -3.84
N ALA A 99 -16.97 12.89 -2.76
CA ALA A 99 -17.72 13.18 -1.53
C ALA A 99 -16.97 14.12 -0.55
N TYR A 100 -15.76 14.56 -0.87
CA TYR A 100 -14.89 15.31 0.04
C TYR A 100 -14.80 16.78 -0.35
N SER A 101 -14.97 17.67 0.62
CA SER A 101 -14.79 19.11 0.41
C SER A 101 -13.32 19.50 0.44
N SER A 102 -12.98 20.63 -0.18
CA SER A 102 -11.69 21.31 0.04
C SER A 102 -11.41 21.45 1.54
N GLY A 103 -10.15 21.26 1.93
CA GLY A 103 -9.69 21.29 3.32
C GLY A 103 -9.87 19.98 4.09
N THR A 104 -10.51 18.95 3.52
CA THR A 104 -10.62 17.62 4.17
C THR A 104 -9.24 17.07 4.49
N LEU A 105 -9.01 16.71 5.75
CA LEU A 105 -7.74 16.15 6.22
C LEU A 105 -7.58 14.69 5.76
N TYR A 106 -6.34 14.30 5.47
CA TYR A 106 -5.99 12.90 5.21
C TYR A 106 -4.72 12.51 5.97
N ARG A 107 -4.61 11.22 6.28
CA ARG A 107 -3.42 10.59 6.86
C ARG A 107 -3.28 9.20 6.27
N ALA A 108 -2.08 8.80 5.83
CA ALA A 108 -1.88 7.44 5.28
C ALA A 108 -2.08 6.31 6.30
N ARG A 109 -2.21 6.65 7.58
CA ARG A 109 -2.51 5.72 8.67
C ARG A 109 -3.99 5.70 9.06
N ASP A 110 -4.83 6.40 8.32
CA ASP A 110 -6.28 6.33 8.48
C ASP A 110 -6.76 4.90 8.14
N PRO A 111 -7.45 4.20 9.05
CA PRO A 111 -7.93 2.84 8.81
C PRO A 111 -8.84 2.70 7.59
N GLU A 112 -9.67 3.70 7.27
CA GLU A 112 -10.56 3.64 6.11
C GLU A 112 -9.78 3.75 4.80
N LEU A 113 -8.77 4.62 4.76
CA LEU A 113 -7.89 4.74 3.60
C LEU A 113 -7.01 3.50 3.42
N LEU A 114 -6.49 2.93 4.52
CA LEU A 114 -5.76 1.67 4.49
C LEU A 114 -6.63 0.52 3.98
N LEU A 115 -7.89 0.47 4.41
CA LEU A 115 -8.86 -0.53 3.94
C LEU A 115 -9.12 -0.39 2.44
N TRP A 116 -9.30 0.84 1.93
CA TRP A 116 -9.44 1.08 0.49
C TRP A 116 -8.23 0.56 -0.30
N VAL A 117 -7.02 0.90 0.15
CA VAL A 117 -5.78 0.43 -0.49
C VAL A 117 -5.68 -1.10 -0.45
N HIS A 118 -6.06 -1.73 0.66
CA HIS A 118 -6.04 -3.18 0.78
C HIS A 118 -7.06 -3.86 -0.13
N ALA A 119 -8.32 -3.37 -0.14
CA ALA A 119 -9.40 -3.94 -0.92
C ALA A 119 -9.16 -3.86 -2.44
N THR A 120 -8.33 -2.92 -2.88
CA THR A 120 -7.99 -2.72 -4.30
C THR A 120 -6.82 -3.59 -4.78
N LEU A 121 -6.13 -4.31 -3.88
CA LEU A 121 -5.05 -5.25 -4.22
C LEU A 121 -5.54 -6.63 -4.69
N ILE A 122 -6.84 -6.93 -4.53
CA ILE A 122 -7.45 -8.25 -4.81
C ILE A 122 -8.45 -8.14 -5.98
#